data_AF-A0A3C1A3Y8-F1
#
_entry.id   AF-A0A3C1A3Y8-F1
#
_cell.length_a   1.000
_cell.length_b   1.000
_cell.length_c   1.000
_cell.angle_alpha   90.00
_cell.angle_beta   90.00
_cell.angle_gamma   90.00
#
_symmetry.space_group_name_H-M   'P 1'
#
loop_
_entity.id
_entity.type
_entity.pdbx_description
1 polymer ?
#
loop_
_entity_poly.entity_id
_entity_poly.type
_entity_poly.pdbx_seq_one_letter_code
_entity_poly.pdbx_strand_id
1 'polypeptide(L)'
;MGELGEMLREARERKGVSRAEVEEETKIRESLIKALEEQDYGVLPDRIYAKGLLKNYARYLGLDTSEVMRLFGEEELTPTPIPPASQA
;
A
#
# COMPACT_ATOMS: atom_id res chain seq x y z
N MET A 1 -8.16 -7.19 5.32
CA MET A 1 -8.14 -6.33 4.11
C MET A 1 -9.12 -5.22 4.33
N GLY A 2 -8.63 -4.00 4.35
CA GLY A 2 -9.44 -2.78 4.30
C GLY A 2 -9.69 -2.35 2.86
N GLU A 3 -10.38 -1.22 2.71
CA GLU A 3 -10.87 -0.70 1.43
C GLU A 3 -9.75 -0.40 0.44
N LEU A 4 -8.63 0.16 0.93
CA LEU A 4 -7.48 0.48 0.09
C LEU A 4 -6.83 -0.76 -0.50
N GLY A 5 -6.59 -1.79 0.32
CA GLY A 5 -5.93 -3.01 -0.11
C GLY A 5 -6.74 -3.77 -1.17
N GLU A 6 -8.05 -3.84 -0.98
CA GLU A 6 -8.98 -4.42 -1.93
C GLU A 6 -8.99 -3.65 -3.25
N MET A 7 -9.10 -2.32 -3.22
CA MET A 7 -9.07 -1.47 -4.40
C MET A 7 -7.79 -1.68 -5.24
N LEU A 8 -6.63 -1.78 -4.60
CA LEU A 8 -5.35 -2.04 -5.27
C LEU A 8 -5.34 -3.41 -5.94
N ARG A 9 -5.76 -4.45 -5.21
CA ARG A 9 -5.80 -5.83 -5.73
C ARG A 9 -6.72 -5.93 -6.94
N GLU A 10 -7.93 -5.40 -6.83
CA GLU A 10 -8.88 -5.44 -7.92
C GLU A 10 -8.37 -4.67 -9.15
N ALA A 11 -7.72 -3.53 -8.96
CA ALA A 11 -7.16 -2.77 -10.06
C ALA A 11 -6.05 -3.54 -10.78
N ARG A 12 -5.20 -4.27 -10.04
CA ARG A 12 -4.21 -5.18 -10.61
C ARG A 12 -4.86 -6.31 -11.41
N GLU A 13 -5.88 -6.93 -10.84
CA GLU A 13 -6.63 -8.02 -11.49
C GLU A 13 -7.37 -7.54 -12.74
N ARG A 14 -7.99 -6.36 -12.71
CA ARG A 14 -8.61 -5.73 -13.88
C ARG A 14 -7.59 -5.41 -14.98
N LYS A 15 -6.37 -5.03 -14.61
CA LYS A 15 -5.26 -4.83 -15.56
C LYS A 15 -4.72 -6.15 -16.12
N GLY A 16 -5.04 -7.29 -15.50
CA GLY A 16 -4.65 -8.62 -15.96
C GLY A 16 -3.18 -8.97 -15.71
N VAL A 17 -2.53 -8.31 -14.75
CA VAL A 17 -1.09 -8.49 -14.45
C VAL A 17 -0.89 -9.22 -13.12
N SER A 18 0.11 -10.10 -13.09
CA SER A 18 0.59 -10.75 -11.87
C SER A 18 1.45 -9.79 -11.03
N ARG A 19 1.63 -10.08 -9.74
CA ARG A 19 2.52 -9.27 -8.89
C ARG A 19 3.98 -9.33 -9.36
N ALA A 20 4.41 -10.47 -9.91
CA ALA A 20 5.73 -10.63 -10.51
C ALA A 20 5.92 -9.72 -11.74
N GLU A 21 4.91 -9.58 -12.60
CA GLU A 21 4.95 -8.63 -13.72
C GLU A 21 5.01 -7.18 -13.23
N VAL A 22 4.24 -6.84 -12.19
CA VAL A 22 4.33 -5.53 -11.56
C VAL A 22 5.73 -5.28 -10.98
N GLU A 23 6.36 -6.28 -10.36
CA GLU A 23 7.75 -6.17 -9.87
C GLU A 23 8.71 -5.88 -11.01
N GLU A 24 8.60 -6.58 -12.13
CA GLU A 24 9.46 -6.35 -13.28
C GLU A 24 9.29 -4.95 -13.89
N GLU A 25 8.07 -4.44 -13.97
CA GLU A 25 7.79 -3.12 -14.56
C GLU A 25 8.07 -1.95 -13.61
N THR A 26 7.74 -2.09 -12.32
CA THR A 26 7.82 -0.99 -11.35
C THR A 26 9.06 -1.04 -10.46
N LYS A 27 9.77 -2.17 -10.46
CA LYS A 27 10.86 -2.50 -9.53
C LYS A 27 10.47 -2.51 -8.06
N ILE A 28 9.17 -2.62 -7.77
CA ILE A 28 8.64 -2.84 -6.42
C ILE A 28 8.58 -4.35 -6.19
N ARG A 29 9.25 -4.85 -5.14
CA ARG A 29 9.22 -6.28 -4.78
C ARG A 29 7.79 -6.82 -4.68
N GLU A 30 7.54 -8.02 -5.18
CA GLU A 30 6.25 -8.72 -5.08
C GLU A 30 5.75 -8.79 -3.64
N SER A 31 6.66 -9.02 -2.68
CA SER A 31 6.32 -9.04 -1.25
C SER A 31 5.74 -7.72 -0.76
N LEU A 32 6.23 -6.59 -1.27
CA LEU A 32 5.74 -5.25 -0.92
C LEU A 32 4.42 -4.95 -1.63
N ILE A 33 4.24 -5.40 -2.87
CA ILE A 33 2.96 -5.30 -3.58
C ILE A 33 1.88 -6.08 -2.82
N LYS A 34 2.19 -7.32 -2.42
CA LYS A 34 1.31 -8.13 -1.59
C LYS A 34 0.99 -7.44 -0.26
N ALA A 35 2.00 -6.89 0.42
CA ALA A 35 1.80 -6.16 1.67
C ALA A 35 0.91 -4.92 1.51
N LEU A 36 1.01 -4.19 0.39
CA LEU A 36 0.12 -3.07 0.08
C LEU A 36 -1.33 -3.52 -0.16
N GLU A 37 -1.53 -4.62 -0.89
CA GLU A 37 -2.86 -5.20 -1.14
C GLU A 37 -3.49 -5.81 0.12
N GLU A 38 -2.69 -6.40 1.00
CA GLU A 38 -3.16 -6.99 2.27
C GLU A 38 -3.21 -5.98 3.41
N GLN A 39 -2.62 -4.79 3.21
CA GLN A 39 -2.40 -3.74 4.22
C GLN A 39 -1.59 -4.22 5.41
N ASP A 40 -0.61 -5.08 5.12
CA ASP A 40 0.37 -5.54 6.09
C ASP A 40 1.49 -4.50 6.24
N TYR A 41 1.19 -3.45 7.02
CA TYR A 41 2.13 -2.37 7.31
C TYR A 41 3.32 -2.81 8.18
N GLY A 42 3.28 -4.01 8.78
CA GLY A 42 4.41 -4.57 9.52
C GLY A 42 5.56 -5.04 8.63
N VAL A 43 5.28 -5.30 7.34
CA VAL A 43 6.26 -5.73 6.34
C VAL A 43 6.80 -4.56 5.51
N LEU A 44 6.08 -3.44 5.48
CA LEU A 44 6.50 -2.27 4.71
C LEU A 44 7.69 -1.55 5.38
N PRO A 45 8.60 -0.96 4.58
CA PRO A 45 9.63 -0.08 5.11
C PRO A 45 9.02 1.19 5.73
N ASP A 46 9.87 2.03 6.35
CA ASP A 46 9.45 3.28 7.00
C ASP A 46 8.41 4.06 6.18
N ARG A 47 7.48 4.70 6.89
CA ARG A 47 6.26 5.32 6.35
C ARG A 47 6.47 6.22 5.11
N ILE A 48 7.58 6.93 5.04
CA ILE A 48 7.93 7.78 3.90
C ILE A 48 8.11 6.95 2.63
N TYR A 49 8.76 5.80 2.76
CA TYR A 49 9.02 4.87 1.67
C TYR A 49 7.74 4.16 1.24
N ALA A 50 6.92 3.68 2.18
CA ALA A 50 5.61 3.07 1.89
C ALA A 50 4.70 3.99 1.05
N LYS A 51 4.64 5.29 1.39
CA LYS A 51 3.92 6.29 0.58
C LYS A 51 4.46 6.40 -0.85
N GLY A 52 5.78 6.41 -1.01
CA GLY A 52 6.43 6.42 -2.32
C GLY A 52 6.06 5.22 -3.17
N LEU A 53 6.12 4.02 -2.58
CA LEU A 53 5.74 2.76 -3.22
C LEU A 53 4.27 2.76 -3.62
N LEU A 54 3.38 3.13 -2.70
CA LEU A 54 1.94 3.19 -2.94
C LEU A 54 1.60 4.15 -4.09
N LYS A 55 2.24 5.33 -4.13
CA LYS A 55 2.05 6.29 -5.23
C LYS A 55 2.49 5.73 -6.57
N ASN A 56 3.63 5.05 -6.60
CA ASN A 56 4.16 4.45 -7.82
C ASN A 56 3.24 3.33 -8.31
N TYR A 57 2.79 2.48 -7.39
CA TYR A 57 1.89 1.38 -7.70
C TYR A 57 0.52 1.85 -8.19
N ALA A 58 -0.08 2.85 -7.53
CA ALA A 58 -1.33 3.47 -7.98
C ALA A 58 -1.21 4.05 -9.40
N ARG A 59 -0.11 4.75 -9.69
CA ARG A 59 0.16 5.27 -11.04
C ARG A 59 0.27 4.15 -12.06
N TYR A 60 1.00 3.08 -11.73
CA TYR A 60 1.13 1.91 -12.60
C TYR A 60 -0.23 1.26 -12.90
N LEU A 61 -1.11 1.18 -11.90
CA LEU A 61 -2.46 0.62 -12.05
C LEU A 61 -3.45 1.57 -12.74
N GLY A 62 -3.05 2.82 -13.02
CA GLY A 62 -3.94 3.84 -13.60
C GLY A 62 -5.00 4.36 -12.62
N LEU A 63 -4.76 4.22 -11.31
CA LEU A 63 -5.62 4.73 -10.26
C LEU A 63 -5.35 6.22 -9.98
N ASP A 64 -6.36 6.92 -9.44
CA ASP A 64 -6.16 8.27 -8.93
C ASP A 64 -5.29 8.24 -7.66
N THR A 65 -4.06 8.74 -7.81
CA THR A 65 -3.10 8.76 -6.70
C THR A 65 -3.56 9.62 -5.52
N SER A 66 -4.40 10.63 -5.74
CA SER A 66 -4.93 11.51 -4.69
C SER A 66 -5.93 10.74 -3.83
N GLU A 67 -6.81 9.97 -4.47
CA GLU A 67 -7.79 9.13 -3.80
C GLU A 67 -7.13 8.00 -3.02
N VAL A 68 -6.17 7.32 -3.64
CA VAL A 68 -5.35 6.29 -2.99
C VAL A 68 -4.67 6.84 -1.73
N MET A 69 -4.13 8.06 -1.81
CA MET A 69 -3.46 8.71 -0.68
C MET A 69 -4.44 9.18 0.41
N ARG A 70 -5.67 9.56 0.03
CA ARG A 70 -6.74 9.88 0.97
C ARG A 70 -7.10 8.64 1.79
N LEU A 71 -7.38 7.51 1.14
CA LEU A 71 -7.70 6.25 1.81
C LEU A 71 -6.55 5.76 2.71
N PHE A 72 -5.30 5.87 2.23
CA PHE A 72 -4.13 5.56 3.05
C PHE A 72 -4.00 6.46 4.29
N GLY A 73 -4.36 7.74 4.17
CA GLY A 73 -4.36 8.68 5.28
C GLY A 73 -5.56 8.55 6.23
N GLU A 74 -6.71 8.10 5.73
CA GLU A 74 -7.94 7.91 6.52
C GLU A 74 -7.89 6.66 7.38
N GLU A 75 -7.29 5.56 6.91
CA GLU A 75 -7.06 4.41 7.78
C GLU A 75 -6.13 4.74 8.95
N GLU A 76 -5.20 5.68 8.79
CA GLU A 76 -4.35 6.18 9.87
C GLU A 76 -5.08 7.07 10.88
N LEU A 77 -6.29 7.55 10.57
CA LEU A 77 -7.13 8.27 11.53
C LEU A 77 -7.88 7.32 12.47
N THR A 78 -7.79 6.00 12.28
CA THR A 78 -8.07 5.07 13.37
C THR A 78 -6.88 5.13 14.33
N PRO A 79 -7.06 5.65 15.56
CA PRO A 79 -5.93 5.80 16.47
C PRO A 79 -5.41 4.40 16.79
N THR A 80 -4.27 4.04 16.21
CA THR A 80 -3.47 2.95 16.75
C THR A 80 -3.11 3.40 18.17
N PRO A 81 -3.48 2.65 19.23
CA PRO A 81 -3.11 3.04 20.57
C PRO A 81 -1.59 3.08 20.61
N ILE A 82 -1.03 4.29 20.76
CA ILE A 82 0.37 4.50 21.04
C ILE A 82 0.63 3.65 22.30
N PRO A 83 1.44 2.57 22.27
CA PRO A 83 1.78 1.89 23.49
C PRO A 83 2.44 2.95 24.39
N PRO A 84 1.99 3.10 25.65
CA PRO A 84 2.49 4.15 26.52
C PRO A 84 4.01 4.06 26.54
N ALA A 85 4.67 5.17 26.21
CA ALA A 85 6.11 5.27 26.22
C ALA A 85 6.62 4.69 27.53
N SER A 86 7.41 3.62 27.45
CA SER A 86 8.07 3.01 28.61
C SER A 86 9.00 4.08 29.17
N GLN A 87 8.55 4.77 30.20
CA GLN A 87 9.41 5.63 31.01
C GLN A 87 10.34 4.72 31.80
N ALA A 88 11.65 4.88 31.55
CA ALA A 88 12.73 4.34 32.37
C ALA A 88 13.49 5.51 32.99
#